data_AF-A0AAW0BUG3-F1
#
_entry.id   AF-A0AAW0BUG3-F1
#
_cell.length_a   1.000
_cell.length_b   1.000
_cell.length_c   1.000
_cell.angle_alpha   90.00
_cell.angle_beta   90.00
_cell.angle_gamma   90.00
#
_symmetry.space_group_name_H-M   'P 1'
#
loop_
_entity.id
_entity.type
_entity.pdbx_description
1 polymer ?
#
loop_
_entity_poly.entity_id
_entity_poly.type
_entity_poly.pdbx_seq_one_letter_code
_entity_poly.pdbx_strand_id
1 'polypeptide(L)'
;MQPAATGAPRTTTTYVHYTSPSAATTRTVSTTTPTPAQLPTTVAPKDVTFKSYTPQPQPTASTSQPRLQTTVAPSSTVNTPAPVPAPVPSSSTSTSTPATSTSSVPANGITAQGDWTKDLVHLAKTAELKKHALTLQLHTAHILSSHALLEQKSKAIQDVKEQKNKLDSERARLLESLRQVNEDRDKVDMLQVGIEKECTELRTKILQISEGEYAKAKLQVDKLRQELGQTPLPSLQSMMDEKTSQYLNERRLNAVPAPANTNGTDINANNKRPAPAPAAASTSTIGADGQPQGKRPRGRPKGSKNRKGSG
;
A
#
# COMPACT_ATOMS: atom_id res chain seq x y z
N MET A 1 -26.13 -21.16 60.51
CA MET A 1 -24.93 -20.44 60.06
C MET A 1 -24.86 -20.55 58.53
N GLN A 2 -25.14 -19.46 57.81
CA GLN A 2 -25.02 -19.38 56.35
C GLN A 2 -23.84 -18.46 56.02
N PRO A 3 -22.97 -18.78 55.04
CA PRO A 3 -21.85 -17.91 54.67
C PRO A 3 -22.31 -16.78 53.74
N ALA A 4 -21.82 -15.57 54.02
CA ALA A 4 -22.04 -14.36 53.24
C ALA A 4 -21.26 -14.41 51.92
N ALA A 5 -21.93 -14.10 50.81
CA ALA A 5 -21.34 -13.99 49.50
C ALA A 5 -20.65 -12.62 49.32
N THR A 6 -19.33 -12.64 49.12
CA THR A 6 -18.51 -11.49 48.75
C THR A 6 -18.66 -11.17 47.27
N GLY A 7 -19.34 -10.07 46.95
CA GLY A 7 -19.46 -9.55 45.59
C GLY A 7 -18.17 -8.84 45.14
N ALA A 8 -17.65 -9.23 43.98
CA ALA A 8 -16.48 -8.62 43.35
C ALA A 8 -16.81 -7.26 42.71
N PRO A 9 -15.86 -6.29 42.72
CA PRO A 9 -16.09 -4.95 42.19
C PRO A 9 -16.14 -4.95 40.64
N ARG A 10 -17.18 -4.34 40.08
CA ARG A 10 -17.31 -4.07 38.65
C ARG A 10 -16.42 -2.88 38.26
N THR A 11 -15.43 -3.11 37.41
CA THR A 11 -14.65 -2.05 36.78
C THR A 11 -15.47 -1.38 35.68
N THR A 12 -15.73 -0.08 35.83
CA THR A 12 -16.40 0.74 34.82
C THR A 12 -15.33 1.39 33.96
N THR A 13 -15.18 0.93 32.71
CA THR A 13 -14.29 1.54 31.73
C THR A 13 -15.03 2.68 31.03
N THR A 14 -14.72 3.92 31.41
CA THR A 14 -15.23 5.13 30.76
C THR A 14 -14.51 5.35 29.44
N TYR A 15 -15.21 5.20 28.33
CA TYR A 15 -14.69 5.44 26.98
C TYR A 15 -14.82 6.93 26.63
N VAL A 16 -13.69 7.62 26.50
CA VAL A 16 -13.64 9.04 26.12
C VAL A 16 -13.57 9.15 24.60
N HIS A 17 -14.67 9.59 23.98
CA HIS A 17 -14.70 9.96 22.56
C HIS A 17 -14.01 11.33 22.38
N TYR A 18 -12.88 11.35 21.69
CA TYR A 18 -12.28 12.59 21.20
C TYR A 18 -12.93 12.99 19.89
N THR A 19 -13.71 14.08 19.92
CA THR A 19 -14.14 14.79 18.72
C THR A 19 -13.05 15.80 18.35
N SER A 20 -12.48 15.65 17.15
CA SER A 20 -11.48 16.60 16.64
C SER A 20 -12.12 17.97 16.40
N PRO A 21 -11.51 19.08 16.85
CA PRO A 21 -11.98 20.41 16.51
C PRO A 21 -11.66 20.70 15.04
N SER A 22 -12.72 20.90 14.25
CA SER A 22 -12.67 21.50 12.93
C SER A 22 -12.27 22.97 13.08
N ALA A 23 -11.06 23.32 12.63
CA ALA A 23 -10.62 24.70 12.54
C ALA A 23 -11.05 25.27 11.18
N ALA A 24 -12.03 26.18 11.21
CA ALA A 24 -12.28 27.15 10.15
C ALA A 24 -12.25 28.54 10.78
N THR A 25 -11.62 29.52 10.10
CA THR A 25 -11.98 30.97 10.02
C THR A 25 -10.75 31.75 9.55
N THR A 26 -10.73 32.28 8.32
CA THR A 26 -11.10 33.66 7.93
C THR A 26 -10.84 33.78 6.41
N ARG A 27 -11.42 34.63 5.56
CA ARG A 27 -12.41 35.72 5.61
C ARG A 27 -12.44 36.28 4.18
N THR A 28 -13.59 36.34 3.50
CA THR A 28 -13.70 37.19 2.29
C THR A 28 -15.15 37.63 2.03
N VAL A 29 -15.24 38.95 2.03
CA VAL A 29 -16.24 39.97 1.66
C VAL A 29 -17.53 39.59 0.90
N SER A 30 -18.56 40.32 1.30
CA SER A 30 -19.95 40.41 0.87
C SER A 30 -20.18 40.80 -0.59
N THR A 31 -21.23 40.23 -1.20
CA THR A 31 -22.07 40.93 -2.20
C THR A 31 -23.50 40.41 -2.09
N THR A 32 -24.43 41.34 -1.91
CA THR A 32 -25.86 41.15 -1.62
C THR A 32 -26.69 41.03 -2.90
N THR A 33 -27.58 40.03 -2.97
CA THR A 33 -28.77 40.07 -3.83
C THR A 33 -29.92 39.34 -3.13
N PRO A 34 -31.12 39.93 -3.00
CA PRO A 34 -32.26 39.30 -2.34
C PRO A 34 -33.18 38.59 -3.34
N THR A 35 -33.95 37.58 -2.88
CA THR A 35 -35.41 37.40 -3.06
C THR A 35 -35.80 35.92 -2.76
N PRO A 36 -36.96 35.63 -2.13
CA PRO A 36 -37.17 34.44 -1.31
C PRO A 36 -38.08 33.38 -1.95
N ALA A 37 -37.98 32.15 -1.48
CA ALA A 37 -39.08 31.18 -1.49
C ALA A 37 -38.88 30.15 -0.36
N GLN A 38 -39.72 30.24 0.66
CA GLN A 38 -39.85 29.25 1.73
C GLN A 38 -40.64 28.03 1.23
N LEU A 39 -40.24 26.84 1.65
CA LEU A 39 -41.13 25.68 1.82
C LEU A 39 -40.77 24.93 3.11
N PRO A 40 -41.76 24.38 3.83
CA PRO A 40 -41.60 23.95 5.21
C PRO A 40 -41.10 22.50 5.38
N THR A 41 -40.22 22.37 6.37
CA THR A 41 -40.12 21.34 7.42
C THR A 41 -40.95 20.06 7.28
N THR A 42 -40.32 18.88 7.28
CA THR A 42 -40.91 17.60 7.77
C THR A 42 -39.82 16.53 8.02
N VAL A 43 -39.67 16.21 9.32
CA VAL A 43 -39.34 14.90 9.93
C VAL A 43 -37.92 14.30 9.79
N ALA A 44 -37.21 14.25 10.92
CA ALA A 44 -36.18 13.27 11.28
C ALA A 44 -36.79 12.21 12.26
N PRO A 45 -36.08 11.17 12.74
CA PRO A 45 -35.01 10.35 12.16
C PRO A 45 -35.40 8.84 12.17
N LYS A 46 -34.67 7.99 11.45
CA LYS A 46 -34.70 6.53 11.71
C LYS A 46 -33.41 6.11 12.40
N ASP A 47 -33.56 5.61 13.61
CA ASP A 47 -32.56 4.87 14.37
C ASP A 47 -31.94 3.75 13.52
N VAL A 48 -30.62 3.82 13.32
CA VAL A 48 -29.82 2.68 12.90
C VAL A 48 -28.99 2.26 14.10
N THR A 49 -29.53 1.30 14.85
CA THR A 49 -28.83 0.59 15.92
C THR A 49 -27.64 -0.17 15.31
N PHE A 50 -26.45 0.40 15.39
CA PHE A 50 -25.21 -0.32 15.12
C PHE A 50 -24.90 -1.24 16.31
N LYS A 51 -24.94 -2.56 16.08
CA LYS A 51 -24.38 -3.56 16.99
C LYS A 51 -22.87 -3.36 17.05
N SER A 52 -22.38 -2.79 18.15
CA SER A 52 -20.97 -2.80 18.52
C SER A 52 -20.53 -4.24 18.81
N TYR A 53 -19.72 -4.81 17.92
CA TYR A 53 -18.97 -6.02 18.23
C TYR A 53 -17.85 -5.66 19.20
N THR A 54 -18.00 -6.05 20.45
CA THR A 54 -16.88 -6.12 21.41
C THR A 54 -16.03 -7.34 21.08
N PRO A 55 -14.74 -7.20 20.68
CA PRO A 55 -13.85 -8.34 20.55
C PRO A 55 -13.58 -8.90 21.95
N GLN A 56 -13.98 -10.15 22.16
CA GLN A 56 -13.69 -10.94 23.35
C GLN A 56 -12.19 -11.27 23.37
N PRO A 57 -11.44 -10.95 24.46
CA PRO A 57 -10.04 -11.33 24.57
C PRO A 57 -9.93 -12.85 24.78
N GLN A 58 -9.27 -13.52 23.84
CA GLN A 58 -8.95 -14.93 23.92
C GLN A 58 -7.70 -15.11 24.78
N PRO A 59 -7.71 -15.93 25.85
CA PRO A 59 -6.53 -16.15 26.67
C PRO A 59 -5.50 -16.99 25.89
N THR A 60 -4.34 -16.42 25.62
CA THR A 60 -3.16 -17.15 25.13
C THR A 60 -2.60 -17.98 26.27
N ALA A 61 -2.95 -19.26 26.30
CA ALA A 61 -2.24 -20.26 27.10
C ALA A 61 -0.86 -20.49 26.48
N SER A 62 0.16 -20.03 27.20
CA SER A 62 1.57 -20.39 27.00
C SER A 62 1.74 -21.89 27.22
N THR A 63 1.97 -22.64 26.14
CA THR A 63 2.53 -23.99 26.20
C THR A 63 3.91 -23.96 25.58
N SER A 64 4.91 -23.91 26.45
CA SER A 64 6.31 -24.21 26.17
C SER A 64 6.46 -25.70 25.89
N GLN A 65 6.92 -26.06 24.69
CA GLN A 65 7.53 -27.35 24.43
C GLN A 65 8.92 -27.19 23.80
N PRO A 66 9.89 -28.02 24.21
CA PRO A 66 11.24 -28.01 23.66
C PRO A 66 11.25 -28.79 22.34
N ARG A 67 11.60 -28.14 21.24
CA ARG A 67 11.81 -28.84 19.97
C ARG A 67 13.26 -29.27 19.86
N LEU A 68 13.46 -30.58 19.94
CA LEU A 68 14.69 -31.28 19.57
C LEU A 68 15.03 -31.00 18.10
N GLN A 69 16.32 -30.81 17.86
CA GLN A 69 16.94 -30.70 16.54
C GLN A 69 16.64 -31.97 15.74
N THR A 70 16.18 -31.80 14.51
CA THR A 70 16.23 -32.87 13.50
C THR A 70 16.75 -32.26 12.21
N THR A 71 18.02 -32.54 11.95
CA THR A 71 18.68 -32.44 10.66
C THR A 71 17.92 -33.30 9.66
N VAL A 72 17.37 -32.68 8.62
CA VAL A 72 16.81 -33.42 7.47
C VAL A 72 17.53 -32.95 6.21
N ALA A 73 18.12 -33.92 5.53
CA ALA A 73 18.87 -33.80 4.30
C ALA A 73 18.02 -33.23 3.13
N PRO A 74 18.64 -32.58 2.14
CA PRO A 74 17.95 -32.20 0.91
C PRO A 74 17.71 -33.44 0.03
N SER A 75 16.49 -33.98 0.09
CA SER A 75 16.03 -34.99 -0.86
C SER A 75 15.65 -34.34 -2.19
N SER A 76 16.31 -34.84 -3.25
CA SER A 76 15.71 -35.16 -4.55
C SER A 76 14.97 -34.05 -5.30
N THR A 77 15.73 -33.31 -6.10
CA THR A 77 15.23 -32.62 -7.30
C THR A 77 14.59 -33.63 -8.25
N VAL A 78 13.26 -33.70 -8.23
CA VAL A 78 12.48 -34.38 -9.27
C VAL A 78 12.48 -33.49 -10.51
N ASN A 79 13.18 -33.95 -11.54
CA ASN A 79 13.04 -33.48 -12.92
C ASN A 79 11.56 -33.48 -13.32
N THR A 80 11.01 -32.30 -13.54
CA THR A 80 9.73 -32.12 -14.21
C THR A 80 9.97 -32.26 -15.72
N PRO A 81 9.29 -33.18 -16.42
CA PRO A 81 9.39 -33.28 -17.86
C PRO A 81 8.77 -32.05 -18.53
N ALA A 82 9.41 -31.62 -19.62
CA ALA A 82 9.02 -30.51 -20.46
C ALA A 82 7.54 -30.58 -20.91
N PRO A 83 6.82 -29.44 -20.98
CA PRO A 83 5.51 -29.41 -21.59
C PRO A 83 5.65 -29.63 -23.10
N VAL A 84 5.09 -30.75 -23.56
CA VAL A 84 4.87 -31.04 -24.97
C VAL A 84 3.95 -29.95 -25.54
N PRO A 85 4.31 -29.28 -26.65
CA PRO A 85 3.44 -28.29 -27.26
C PRO A 85 2.17 -28.97 -27.78
N ALA A 86 1.02 -28.52 -27.29
CA ALA A 86 -0.28 -28.94 -27.79
C ALA A 86 -0.45 -28.48 -29.25
N PRO A 87 -0.85 -29.37 -30.17
CA PRO A 87 -1.16 -28.98 -31.54
C PRO A 87 -2.44 -28.13 -31.57
N VAL A 88 -2.34 -26.98 -32.22
CA VAL A 88 -3.46 -26.10 -32.59
C VAL A 88 -4.44 -26.86 -33.50
N PRO A 89 -5.75 -26.92 -33.18
CA PRO A 89 -6.74 -27.37 -34.14
C PRO A 89 -7.01 -26.24 -35.14
N SER A 90 -6.42 -26.35 -36.33
CA SER A 90 -6.74 -25.54 -37.49
C SER A 90 -8.21 -25.76 -37.88
N SER A 91 -9.02 -24.73 -37.72
CA SER A 91 -10.36 -24.63 -38.28
C SER A 91 -10.27 -24.48 -39.80
N SER A 92 -10.30 -25.59 -40.53
CA SER A 92 -10.57 -25.62 -41.97
C SER A 92 -12.03 -26.01 -42.18
N THR A 93 -12.85 -24.98 -42.37
CA THR A 93 -14.23 -25.07 -42.85
C THR A 93 -14.21 -25.44 -44.33
N SER A 94 -14.20 -26.73 -44.65
CA SER A 94 -14.49 -27.22 -45.99
C SER A 94 -15.94 -27.69 -46.03
N THR A 95 -16.78 -26.80 -46.56
CA THR A 95 -18.14 -27.05 -47.02
C THR A 95 -18.09 -28.05 -48.17
N SER A 96 -18.08 -29.35 -47.87
CA SER A 96 -18.40 -30.38 -48.86
C SER A 96 -19.91 -30.58 -48.88
N THR A 97 -20.54 -29.94 -49.85
CA THR A 97 -21.86 -30.31 -50.36
C THR A 97 -21.90 -31.82 -50.61
N PRO A 98 -22.81 -32.60 -50.02
CA PRO A 98 -23.04 -33.96 -50.46
C PRO A 98 -23.61 -33.89 -51.88
N ALA A 99 -22.81 -34.32 -52.84
CA ALA A 99 -23.25 -34.52 -54.20
C ALA A 99 -24.41 -35.53 -54.18
N THR A 100 -25.56 -35.06 -54.64
CA THR A 100 -26.73 -35.83 -55.03
C THR A 100 -26.29 -36.92 -56.00
N SER A 101 -25.99 -38.10 -55.44
CA SER A 101 -25.71 -39.30 -56.21
C SER A 101 -27.07 -39.87 -56.59
N THR A 102 -27.53 -39.49 -57.77
CA THR A 102 -28.72 -40.01 -58.45
C THR A 102 -28.53 -41.51 -58.66
N SER A 103 -28.95 -42.32 -57.68
CA SER A 103 -29.02 -43.77 -57.83
C SER A 103 -30.17 -44.08 -58.78
N SER A 104 -29.77 -44.58 -59.95
CA SER A 104 -30.61 -45.29 -60.90
C SER A 104 -31.53 -46.29 -60.20
N VAL A 105 -32.83 -46.07 -60.34
CA VAL A 105 -33.91 -46.97 -59.94
C VAL A 105 -33.87 -48.21 -60.86
N PRO A 106 -33.54 -49.42 -60.38
CA PRO A 106 -34.01 -50.62 -61.06
C PRO A 106 -35.51 -50.76 -60.76
N ALA A 107 -36.31 -50.63 -61.81
CA ALA A 107 -37.73 -50.92 -61.80
C ALA A 107 -37.97 -52.41 -61.56
N ASN A 108 -37.94 -52.83 -60.29
CA ASN A 108 -38.41 -54.13 -59.86
C ASN A 108 -39.78 -53.98 -59.20
N GLY A 109 -40.79 -54.49 -59.91
CA GLY A 109 -42.09 -54.98 -59.43
C GLY A 109 -42.65 -54.40 -58.13
N ILE A 110 -43.61 -53.50 -58.30
CA ILE A 110 -44.64 -53.21 -57.29
C ILE A 110 -45.54 -54.45 -57.19
N THR A 111 -45.16 -55.42 -56.35
CA THR A 111 -46.13 -56.28 -55.70
C THR A 111 -46.28 -55.78 -54.27
N ALA A 112 -47.51 -55.37 -53.94
CA ALA A 112 -47.94 -54.85 -52.65
C ALA A 112 -47.98 -55.96 -51.58
N GLN A 113 -46.85 -56.62 -51.36
CA GLN A 113 -46.59 -57.61 -50.31
C GLN A 113 -45.29 -57.23 -49.57
N GLY A 114 -44.94 -55.94 -49.58
CA GLY A 114 -43.82 -55.36 -48.84
C GLY A 114 -44.20 -55.13 -47.39
N ASP A 115 -43.32 -55.54 -46.49
CA ASP A 115 -43.51 -55.58 -45.04
C ASP A 115 -43.50 -54.18 -44.41
N TRP A 116 -44.53 -53.36 -44.70
CA TRP A 116 -44.69 -51.98 -44.23
C TRP A 116 -44.54 -51.83 -42.71
N THR A 117 -44.88 -52.89 -41.97
CA THR A 117 -44.70 -52.97 -40.52
C THR A 117 -43.22 -52.87 -40.13
N LYS A 118 -42.31 -53.51 -40.88
CA LYS A 118 -40.86 -53.41 -40.63
C LYS A 118 -40.35 -52.00 -40.92
N ASP A 119 -40.82 -51.36 -41.99
CA ASP A 119 -40.43 -49.99 -42.33
C ASP A 119 -40.89 -48.99 -41.27
N LEU A 120 -42.12 -49.16 -40.74
CA LEU A 120 -42.63 -48.33 -39.66
C LEU A 120 -41.82 -48.51 -38.37
N VAL A 121 -41.49 -49.76 -38.00
CA VAL A 121 -40.63 -50.05 -36.84
C VAL A 121 -39.22 -49.49 -37.04
N HIS A 122 -38.66 -49.56 -38.24
CA HIS A 122 -37.34 -48.99 -38.55
C HIS A 122 -37.35 -47.46 -38.46
N LEU A 123 -38.40 -46.82 -38.97
CA LEU A 123 -38.59 -45.38 -38.88
C LEU A 123 -38.73 -44.92 -37.42
N ALA A 124 -39.50 -45.64 -36.60
CA ALA A 124 -39.64 -45.37 -35.18
C ALA A 124 -38.28 -45.48 -34.45
N LYS A 125 -37.51 -46.56 -34.69
CA LYS A 125 -36.17 -46.73 -34.12
C LYS A 125 -35.20 -45.63 -34.56
N THR A 126 -35.29 -45.20 -35.82
CA THR A 126 -34.47 -44.10 -36.34
C THR A 126 -34.85 -42.76 -35.70
N ALA A 127 -36.14 -42.51 -35.48
CA ALA A 127 -36.60 -41.32 -34.76
C ALA A 127 -36.14 -41.32 -33.30
N GLU A 128 -36.23 -42.46 -32.61
CA GLU A 128 -35.74 -42.62 -31.24
C GLU A 128 -34.21 -42.43 -31.16
N LEU A 129 -33.45 -43.02 -32.08
CA LEU A 129 -32.00 -42.82 -32.17
C LEU A 129 -31.64 -41.34 -32.38
N LYS A 130 -32.35 -40.64 -33.27
CA LYS A 130 -32.16 -39.20 -33.51
C LYS A 130 -32.46 -38.36 -32.27
N LYS A 131 -33.51 -38.71 -31.50
CA LYS A 131 -33.81 -38.07 -30.22
C LYS A 131 -32.67 -38.24 -29.22
N HIS A 132 -32.13 -39.45 -29.08
CA HIS A 132 -30.99 -39.70 -28.19
C HIS A 132 -29.72 -38.97 -28.64
N ALA A 133 -29.42 -38.99 -29.95
CA ALA A 133 -28.28 -38.27 -30.51
C ALA A 133 -28.36 -36.76 -30.23
N LEU A 134 -29.53 -36.15 -30.43
CA LEU A 134 -29.74 -34.73 -30.14
C LEU A 134 -29.59 -34.42 -28.64
N THR A 135 -30.13 -35.29 -27.77
CA THR A 135 -30.00 -35.13 -26.31
C THR A 135 -28.53 -35.18 -25.89
N LEU A 136 -27.76 -36.12 -26.45
CA LEU A 136 -26.32 -36.22 -26.20
C LEU A 136 -25.59 -34.97 -26.67
N GLN A 137 -25.88 -34.46 -27.87
CA GLN A 137 -25.30 -33.22 -28.39
C GLN A 137 -25.58 -32.02 -27.47
N LEU A 138 -26.81 -31.89 -26.95
CA LEU A 138 -27.17 -30.83 -26.02
C LEU A 138 -26.38 -30.93 -24.71
N HIS A 139 -26.27 -32.14 -24.15
CA HIS A 139 -25.46 -32.37 -22.95
C HIS A 139 -23.98 -32.06 -23.20
N THR A 140 -23.42 -32.46 -24.35
CA THR A 140 -22.04 -32.12 -24.73
C THR A 140 -21.84 -30.60 -24.79
N ALA A 141 -22.77 -29.85 -25.39
CA ALA A 141 -22.69 -28.39 -25.45
C ALA A 141 -22.74 -27.76 -24.03
N HIS A 142 -23.60 -28.27 -23.15
CA HIS A 142 -23.67 -27.81 -21.75
C HIS A 142 -22.38 -28.09 -20.97
N ILE A 143 -21.78 -29.27 -21.16
CA ILE A 143 -20.50 -29.65 -20.52
C ILE A 143 -19.39 -28.71 -21.00
N LEU A 144 -19.27 -28.47 -22.31
CA LEU A 144 -18.24 -27.57 -22.87
C LEU A 144 -18.42 -26.12 -22.40
N SER A 145 -19.66 -25.61 -22.37
CA SER A 145 -19.94 -24.27 -21.86
C SER A 145 -19.60 -24.14 -20.37
N SER A 146 -19.94 -25.16 -19.56
CA SER A 146 -19.60 -25.20 -18.13
C SER A 146 -18.08 -25.24 -17.91
N HIS A 147 -17.34 -25.97 -18.76
CA HIS A 147 -15.88 -26.01 -18.73
C HIS A 147 -15.25 -24.64 -19.02
N ALA A 148 -15.68 -23.95 -20.07
CA ALA A 148 -15.18 -22.62 -20.39
C ALA A 148 -15.43 -21.61 -19.24
N LEU A 149 -16.61 -21.69 -18.60
CA LEU A 149 -16.93 -20.86 -17.44
C LEU A 149 -16.03 -21.20 -16.23
N LEU A 150 -15.74 -22.48 -16.00
CA LEU A 150 -14.87 -22.93 -14.93
C LEU A 150 -13.44 -22.41 -15.11
N GLU A 151 -12.91 -22.47 -16.33
CA GLU A 151 -11.58 -21.94 -16.66
C GLU A 151 -11.52 -20.42 -16.48
N GLN A 152 -12.53 -19.68 -16.96
CA GLN A 152 -12.63 -18.24 -16.76
C GLN A 152 -12.65 -17.88 -15.27
N LYS A 153 -13.44 -18.58 -14.46
CA LYS A 153 -13.50 -18.36 -13.00
C LYS A 153 -12.20 -18.72 -12.31
N SER A 154 -11.54 -19.79 -12.74
CA SER A 154 -10.25 -20.22 -12.18
C SER A 154 -9.16 -19.17 -12.42
N LYS A 155 -9.13 -18.58 -13.62
CA LYS A 155 -8.25 -17.45 -13.94
C LYS A 155 -8.56 -16.23 -13.08
N ALA A 156 -9.83 -15.85 -12.95
CA ALA A 156 -10.23 -14.72 -12.12
C ALA A 156 -9.82 -14.92 -10.64
N ILE A 157 -9.92 -16.14 -10.10
CA ILE A 157 -9.44 -16.47 -8.75
C ILE A 157 -7.91 -16.28 -8.65
N GLN A 158 -7.16 -16.68 -9.66
CA GLN A 158 -5.71 -16.49 -9.69
C GLN A 158 -5.34 -14.99 -9.70
N ASP A 159 -6.00 -14.20 -10.54
CA ASP A 159 -5.77 -12.75 -10.62
C ASP A 159 -6.05 -12.05 -9.27
N VAL A 160 -7.14 -12.43 -8.59
CA VAL A 160 -7.47 -11.91 -7.26
C VAL A 160 -6.43 -12.33 -6.21
N LYS A 161 -5.92 -13.56 -6.27
CA LYS A 161 -4.85 -14.03 -5.36
C LYS A 161 -3.57 -13.23 -5.55
N GLU A 162 -3.19 -12.93 -6.78
CA GLU A 162 -2.00 -12.12 -7.07
C GLU A 162 -2.15 -10.68 -6.58
N GLN A 163 -3.30 -10.05 -6.83
CA GLN A 163 -3.60 -8.71 -6.33
C GLN A 163 -3.55 -8.66 -4.80
N LYS A 164 -4.13 -9.67 -4.13
CA LYS A 164 -4.05 -9.79 -2.67
C LYS A 164 -2.60 -9.86 -2.20
N ASN A 165 -1.78 -10.73 -2.81
CA ASN A 165 -0.37 -10.89 -2.44
C ASN A 165 0.44 -9.58 -2.62
N LYS A 166 0.14 -8.81 -3.67
CA LYS A 166 0.73 -7.49 -3.89
C LYS A 166 0.35 -6.50 -2.80
N LEU A 167 -0.92 -6.45 -2.41
CA LEU A 167 -1.39 -5.58 -1.32
C LEU A 167 -0.80 -5.99 0.03
N ASP A 168 -0.69 -7.30 0.30
CA ASP A 168 -0.07 -7.82 1.53
C ASP A 168 1.42 -7.42 1.61
N SER A 169 2.13 -7.44 0.48
CA SER A 169 3.53 -7.00 0.39
C SER A 169 3.70 -5.49 0.63
N GLU A 170 2.83 -4.66 0.05
CA GLU A 170 2.84 -3.21 0.31
C GLU A 170 2.48 -2.89 1.76
N ARG A 171 1.49 -3.60 2.34
CA ARG A 171 1.15 -3.47 3.77
C ARG A 171 2.37 -3.75 4.64
N ALA A 172 3.10 -4.84 4.37
CA ALA A 172 4.32 -5.17 5.10
C ALA A 172 5.39 -4.08 4.97
N ARG A 173 5.62 -3.56 3.76
CA ARG A 173 6.58 -2.47 3.49
C ARG A 173 6.24 -1.18 4.25
N LEU A 174 4.96 -0.81 4.27
CA LEU A 174 4.48 0.39 4.98
C LEU A 174 4.60 0.24 6.49
N LEU A 175 4.30 -0.95 7.04
CA LEU A 175 4.49 -1.22 8.46
C LEU A 175 5.96 -1.11 8.87
N GLU A 176 6.88 -1.61 8.05
CA GLU A 176 8.32 -1.46 8.31
C GLU A 176 8.76 0.01 8.23
N SER A 177 8.23 0.78 7.27
CA SER A 177 8.50 2.21 7.17
C SER A 177 8.00 2.98 8.40
N LEU A 178 6.82 2.63 8.92
CA LEU A 178 6.27 3.22 10.15
C LEU A 178 7.12 2.85 11.38
N ARG A 179 7.61 1.60 11.46
CA ARG A 179 8.53 1.17 12.50
C ARG A 179 9.80 2.02 12.51
N GLN A 180 10.39 2.27 11.33
CA GLN A 180 11.58 3.10 11.18
C GLN A 180 11.34 4.55 11.63
N VAL A 181 10.21 5.17 11.24
CA VAL A 181 9.88 6.55 11.64
C VAL A 181 9.74 6.66 13.17
N ASN A 182 9.11 5.66 13.80
CA ASN A 182 9.00 5.64 15.27
C ASN A 182 10.39 5.51 15.93
N GLU A 183 11.25 4.65 15.41
CA GLU A 183 12.63 4.50 15.91
C GLU A 183 13.44 5.79 15.77
N ASP A 184 13.30 6.50 14.64
CA ASP A 184 14.00 7.76 14.40
C ASP A 184 13.44 8.89 15.27
N ARG A 185 12.13 8.92 15.51
CA ARG A 185 11.52 9.84 16.49
C ARG A 185 12.10 9.62 17.89
N ASP A 186 12.14 8.37 18.34
CA ASP A 186 12.66 8.05 19.68
C ASP A 186 14.16 8.42 19.80
N LYS A 187 14.95 8.31 18.72
CA LYS A 187 16.34 8.82 18.67
C LYS A 187 16.40 10.34 18.78
N VAL A 188 15.53 11.07 18.09
CA VAL A 188 15.46 12.54 18.16
C VAL A 188 15.08 12.98 19.57
N ASP A 189 14.10 12.32 20.20
CA ASP A 189 13.68 12.62 21.57
C ASP A 189 14.84 12.42 22.56
N MET A 190 15.61 11.34 22.42
CA MET A 190 16.81 11.09 23.22
C MET A 190 17.90 12.18 23.03
N LEU A 191 18.14 12.60 21.78
CA LEU A 191 19.09 13.68 21.48
C LEU A 191 18.62 15.03 22.03
N GLN A 192 17.32 15.32 21.93
CA GLN A 192 16.72 16.54 22.46
C GLN A 192 16.92 16.62 23.98
N VAL A 193 16.61 15.55 24.72
CA VAL A 193 16.82 15.50 26.17
C VAL A 193 18.30 15.70 26.53
N GLY A 194 19.22 15.13 25.73
CA GLY A 194 20.66 15.36 25.89
C GLY A 194 21.05 16.83 25.77
N ILE A 195 20.62 17.48 24.68
CA ILE A 195 20.90 18.90 24.42
C ILE A 195 20.27 19.79 25.49
N GLU A 196 19.04 19.50 25.94
CA GLU A 196 18.37 20.26 27.00
C GLU A 196 19.12 20.19 28.33
N LYS A 197 19.65 19.00 28.68
CA LYS A 197 20.50 18.82 29.86
C LYS A 197 21.78 19.63 29.75
N GLU A 198 22.49 19.54 28.63
CA GLU A 198 23.73 20.30 28.39
C GLU A 198 23.48 21.82 28.42
N CYS A 199 22.38 22.28 27.83
CA CYS A 199 21.98 23.70 27.90
C CYS A 199 21.73 24.15 29.34
N THR A 200 21.07 23.32 30.15
CA THR A 200 20.80 23.59 31.56
C THR A 200 22.09 23.64 32.39
N GLU A 201 23.01 22.71 32.15
CA GLU A 201 24.33 22.67 32.77
C GLU A 201 25.16 23.92 32.42
N LEU A 202 25.20 24.31 31.13
CA LEU A 202 25.91 25.50 30.69
C LEU A 202 25.32 26.78 31.30
N ARG A 203 23.99 26.91 31.36
CA ARG A 203 23.33 28.05 32.03
C ARG A 203 23.70 28.11 33.52
N THR A 204 23.69 26.98 34.20
CA THR A 204 24.08 26.87 35.61
C THR A 204 25.55 27.28 35.81
N LYS A 205 26.44 26.82 34.93
CA LYS A 205 27.86 27.15 34.97
C LYS A 205 28.11 28.64 34.70
N ILE A 206 27.42 29.23 33.73
CA ILE A 206 27.48 30.68 33.45
C ILE A 206 27.04 31.46 34.70
N LEU A 207 25.91 31.08 35.30
CA LEU A 207 25.40 31.72 36.51
C LEU A 207 26.45 31.67 37.64
N GLN A 208 26.98 30.48 37.92
CA GLN A 208 27.98 30.24 38.95
C GLN A 208 29.25 31.09 38.76
N ILE A 209 29.77 31.18 37.53
CA ILE A 209 30.97 31.99 37.24
C ILE A 209 30.65 33.48 37.36
N SER A 210 29.51 33.92 36.83
CA SER A 210 29.10 35.33 36.79
C SER A 210 28.86 35.91 38.19
N GLU A 211 28.22 35.16 39.09
CA GLU A 211 27.91 35.60 40.46
C GLU A 211 29.05 35.31 41.45
N GLY A 212 29.91 34.34 41.14
CA GLY A 212 31.00 33.91 42.02
C GLY A 212 32.30 34.69 41.83
N GLU A 213 33.24 34.09 41.12
CA GLU A 213 34.61 34.59 41.00
C GLU A 213 34.69 35.85 40.15
N TYR A 214 33.91 35.93 39.07
CA TYR A 214 33.94 37.09 38.18
C TYR A 214 33.48 38.36 38.89
N ALA A 215 32.37 38.32 39.63
CA ALA A 215 31.86 39.48 40.36
C ALA A 215 32.87 40.01 41.39
N LYS A 216 33.53 39.11 42.13
CA LYS A 216 34.57 39.48 43.10
C LYS A 216 35.78 40.10 42.41
N ALA A 217 36.26 39.50 41.33
CA ALA A 217 37.38 40.03 40.55
C ALA A 217 37.04 41.40 39.94
N LYS A 218 35.84 41.58 39.39
CA LYS A 218 35.37 42.86 38.84
C LYS A 218 35.36 43.95 39.90
N LEU A 219 34.81 43.68 41.09
CA LEU A 219 34.79 44.64 42.20
C LEU A 219 36.22 45.08 42.61
N GLN A 220 37.17 44.14 42.67
CA GLN A 220 38.57 44.47 42.98
C GLN A 220 39.19 45.35 41.89
N VAL A 221 38.97 45.03 40.62
CA VAL A 221 39.49 45.84 39.50
C VAL A 221 38.84 47.23 39.47
N ASP A 222 37.54 47.33 39.69
CA ASP A 222 36.84 48.61 39.74
C ASP A 222 37.34 49.48 40.90
N LYS A 223 37.63 48.87 42.06
CA LYS A 223 38.26 49.57 43.19
C LYS A 223 39.63 50.13 42.83
N LEU A 224 40.50 49.34 42.20
CA LEU A 224 41.83 49.80 41.76
C LEU A 224 41.74 50.90 40.69
N ARG A 225 40.78 50.78 39.75
CA ARG A 225 40.50 51.82 38.76
C ARG A 225 40.04 53.11 39.40
N GLN A 226 39.20 53.03 40.43
CA GLN A 226 38.74 54.18 41.19
C GLN A 226 39.92 54.88 41.91
N GLU A 227 40.83 54.12 42.52
CA GLU A 227 42.05 54.65 43.16
C GLU A 227 42.98 55.35 42.14
N LEU A 228 42.99 54.91 40.87
CA LEU A 228 43.74 55.51 39.77
C LEU A 228 42.99 56.63 39.01
N GLY A 229 41.75 56.95 39.39
CA GLY A 229 40.93 57.95 38.69
C GLY A 229 40.40 57.52 37.32
N GLN A 230 40.33 56.21 37.03
CA GLN A 230 39.78 55.65 35.80
C GLN A 230 38.30 55.28 35.93
N THR A 231 37.57 55.27 34.81
CA THR A 231 36.16 54.84 34.78
C THR A 231 36.01 53.34 35.08
N PRO A 232 34.92 52.92 35.75
CA PRO A 232 34.62 51.52 36.01
C PRO A 232 34.53 50.69 34.73
N LEU A 233 34.79 49.39 34.84
CA LEU A 233 34.64 48.47 33.71
C LEU A 233 33.16 48.29 33.31
N PRO A 234 32.88 48.12 32.00
CA PRO A 234 31.55 47.80 31.51
C PRO A 234 31.02 46.50 32.14
N SER A 235 29.70 46.39 32.23
CA SER A 235 29.06 45.20 32.80
C SER A 235 29.24 43.98 31.90
N LEU A 236 29.30 42.78 32.50
CA LEU A 236 29.37 41.52 31.76
C LEU A 236 28.18 41.37 30.79
N GLN A 237 27.00 41.83 31.22
CA GLN A 237 25.80 41.84 30.40
C GLN A 237 25.99 42.68 29.13
N SER A 238 26.56 43.88 29.26
CA SER A 238 26.84 44.74 28.10
C SER A 238 27.80 44.07 27.11
N MET A 239 28.83 43.37 27.59
CA MET A 239 29.74 42.62 26.71
C MET A 239 29.07 41.42 26.05
N MET A 240 28.18 40.72 26.77
CA MET A 240 27.41 39.60 26.22
C MET A 240 26.46 40.07 25.11
N ASP A 241 25.71 41.14 25.33
CA ASP A 241 24.75 41.68 24.36
C ASP A 241 25.47 42.11 23.05
N GLU A 242 26.66 42.68 23.18
CA GLU A 242 27.50 43.08 22.05
C GLU A 242 28.00 41.84 21.27
N LYS A 243 28.42 40.77 21.97
CA LYS A 243 28.81 39.49 21.35
C LYS A 243 27.64 38.77 20.69
N THR A 244 26.46 38.75 21.31
CA THR A 244 25.24 38.20 20.71
C THR A 244 24.86 38.96 19.44
N SER A 245 25.00 40.28 19.47
CA SER A 245 24.76 41.13 18.29
C SER A 245 25.76 40.83 17.17
N GLN A 246 27.04 40.64 17.49
CA GLN A 246 28.07 40.21 16.53
C GLN A 246 27.73 38.86 15.89
N TYR A 247 27.37 37.85 16.70
CA TYR A 247 27.03 36.52 16.20
C TYR A 247 25.80 36.54 15.28
N LEU A 248 24.75 37.30 15.63
CA LEU A 248 23.57 37.45 14.77
C LEU A 248 23.90 38.16 13.45
N ASN A 249 24.84 39.11 13.48
CA ASN A 249 25.29 39.82 12.28
C ASN A 249 26.14 38.91 11.38
N GLU A 250 27.04 38.13 11.97
CA GLU A 250 27.86 37.13 11.26
C GLU A 250 26.98 36.04 10.65
N ARG A 251 25.98 35.55 11.40
CA ARG A 251 25.00 34.61 10.86
C ARG A 251 24.20 35.22 9.72
N ARG A 252 23.84 36.51 9.76
CA ARG A 252 23.18 37.19 8.64
C ARG A 252 24.09 37.29 7.41
N LEU A 253 25.36 37.62 7.59
CA LEU A 253 26.35 37.70 6.49
C LEU A 253 26.62 36.33 5.86
N ASN A 254 26.76 35.29 6.68
CA ASN A 254 26.99 33.91 6.21
C ASN A 254 25.71 33.23 5.69
N ALA A 255 24.53 33.68 6.12
CA ALA A 255 23.25 33.21 5.63
C ALA A 255 22.77 33.98 4.39
N VAL A 256 23.58 34.87 3.79
CA VAL A 256 23.34 35.31 2.41
C VAL A 256 23.79 34.16 1.50
N PRO A 257 22.86 33.34 0.96
CA PRO A 257 23.25 32.39 -0.07
C PRO A 257 23.83 33.19 -1.24
N ALA A 258 24.97 32.73 -1.78
CA ALA A 258 25.50 33.25 -3.04
C ALA A 258 24.33 33.44 -4.04
N PRO A 259 24.28 34.57 -4.78
CA PRO A 259 23.12 34.93 -5.56
C PRO A 259 22.71 33.76 -6.46
N ALA A 260 21.47 33.33 -6.24
CA ALA A 260 20.80 32.25 -6.95
C ALA A 260 20.81 32.55 -8.46
N ASN A 261 21.78 31.99 -9.15
CA ASN A 261 21.75 31.87 -10.60
C ASN A 261 21.97 30.40 -10.98
N THR A 262 20.99 29.55 -10.67
CA THR A 262 20.75 28.34 -11.45
C THR A 262 19.37 27.77 -11.15
N ASN A 263 18.61 27.61 -12.23
CA ASN A 263 17.26 27.10 -12.30
C ASN A 263 17.09 25.75 -11.59
N GLY A 264 15.99 25.65 -10.84
CA GLY A 264 14.97 24.62 -11.06
C GLY A 264 15.32 23.18 -10.67
N THR A 265 14.46 22.64 -9.80
CA THR A 265 14.23 21.20 -9.53
C THR A 265 15.42 20.44 -8.94
N ASP A 266 15.44 20.32 -7.61
CA ASP A 266 15.46 19.03 -6.90
C ASP A 266 15.77 19.26 -5.41
N ILE A 267 14.75 19.61 -4.64
CA ILE A 267 14.81 19.52 -3.17
C ILE A 267 14.25 18.15 -2.81
N ASN A 268 15.12 17.14 -2.69
CA ASN A 268 15.11 16.12 -1.62
C ASN A 268 16.10 14.99 -1.92
N ALA A 269 17.38 15.17 -1.58
CA ALA A 269 18.36 14.07 -1.56
C ALA A 269 19.55 14.41 -0.65
N ASN A 270 19.38 14.35 0.67
CA ASN A 270 20.55 14.25 1.56
C ASN A 270 20.39 13.37 2.81
N ASN A 271 19.57 12.31 2.75
CA ASN A 271 19.76 11.16 3.62
C ASN A 271 20.27 9.97 2.79
N LYS A 272 21.59 9.91 2.64
CA LYS A 272 22.32 8.72 2.18
C LYS A 272 22.15 7.61 3.22
N ARG A 273 21.19 6.71 2.97
CA ARG A 273 21.13 5.38 3.58
C ARG A 273 22.09 4.46 2.81
N PRO A 274 23.07 3.80 3.44
CA PRO A 274 23.83 2.73 2.78
C PRO A 274 22.89 1.53 2.58
N ALA A 275 22.78 1.07 1.34
CA ALA A 275 22.05 -0.14 1.01
C ALA A 275 22.82 -1.38 1.51
N PRO A 276 22.14 -2.39 2.09
CA PRO A 276 22.76 -3.69 2.33
C PRO A 276 22.87 -4.46 1.00
N ALA A 277 24.07 -4.97 0.75
CA ALA A 277 24.39 -5.89 -0.32
C ALA A 277 23.61 -7.21 -0.21
N PRO A 278 23.24 -7.83 -1.33
CA PRO A 278 23.13 -9.28 -1.42
C PRO A 278 24.40 -9.84 -2.09
N ALA A 279 25.25 -10.48 -1.28
CA ALA A 279 26.07 -11.60 -1.73
C ALA A 279 25.12 -12.78 -2.02
N ALA A 280 25.33 -13.73 -2.93
CA ALA A 280 26.30 -13.98 -3.99
C ALA A 280 25.75 -15.19 -4.76
N ALA A 281 26.01 -15.32 -6.06
CA ALA A 281 26.27 -16.61 -6.71
C ALA A 281 26.63 -16.40 -8.19
N SER A 282 27.88 -16.69 -8.48
CA SER A 282 28.51 -16.91 -9.77
C SER A 282 27.76 -17.96 -10.60
N THR A 283 27.74 -17.84 -11.93
CA THR A 283 28.22 -18.87 -12.89
C THR A 283 28.15 -18.34 -14.32
N SER A 284 29.26 -18.55 -15.02
CA SER A 284 29.61 -18.35 -16.43
C SER A 284 28.53 -18.62 -17.48
N THR A 285 28.43 -17.77 -18.51
CA THR A 285 28.40 -18.26 -19.91
C THR A 285 28.95 -17.21 -20.88
N ILE A 286 29.80 -17.72 -21.77
CA ILE A 286 30.48 -17.12 -22.92
C ILE A 286 29.47 -16.59 -23.95
N GLY A 287 29.73 -15.42 -24.58
CA GLY A 287 28.96 -14.99 -25.74
C GLY A 287 29.19 -13.54 -26.22
N ALA A 288 30.12 -13.41 -27.17
CA ALA A 288 30.08 -12.53 -28.34
C ALA A 288 30.00 -10.99 -28.19
N ASP A 289 31.07 -10.37 -28.69
CA ASP A 289 31.18 -9.01 -29.23
C ASP A 289 29.95 -8.47 -29.96
N GLY A 290 29.63 -7.18 -29.75
CA GLY A 290 28.85 -6.42 -30.73
C GLY A 290 28.00 -5.24 -30.22
N GLN A 291 28.65 -4.10 -29.98
CA GLN A 291 28.17 -2.75 -30.38
C GLN A 291 27.20 -1.95 -29.47
N PRO A 292 27.49 -0.64 -29.20
CA PRO A 292 26.60 0.26 -28.46
C PRO A 292 25.79 1.20 -29.38
N GLN A 293 24.47 1.21 -29.22
CA GLN A 293 23.54 2.26 -29.67
C GLN A 293 22.48 2.37 -28.55
N GLY A 294 22.05 3.50 -28.04
CA GLY A 294 21.97 4.85 -28.57
C GLY A 294 20.72 5.46 -27.92
N LYS A 295 20.93 6.54 -27.16
CA LYS A 295 19.98 7.52 -26.62
C LYS A 295 18.49 7.37 -27.00
N ARG A 296 17.61 7.33 -25.99
CA ARG A 296 16.65 8.43 -25.66
C ARG A 296 15.69 8.07 -24.52
N PRO A 297 15.59 8.90 -23.46
CA PRO A 297 14.44 8.88 -22.55
C PRO A 297 13.30 9.65 -23.22
N ARG A 298 12.22 8.97 -23.62
CA ARG A 298 11.00 9.64 -24.07
C ARG A 298 10.14 9.98 -22.85
N GLY A 299 10.19 11.25 -22.47
CA GLY A 299 9.31 11.83 -21.46
C GLY A 299 7.83 11.78 -21.87
N ARG A 300 7.01 11.45 -20.88
CA ARG A 300 5.65 11.95 -20.53
C ARG A 300 4.54 12.04 -21.61
N PRO A 301 3.26 12.04 -21.19
CA PRO A 301 2.20 11.30 -21.86
C PRO A 301 1.34 12.22 -22.73
N LYS A 302 0.96 11.76 -23.93
CA LYS A 302 -0.07 12.43 -24.73
C LYS A 302 -1.44 11.82 -24.46
N GLY A 303 -2.36 12.66 -23.99
CA GLY A 303 -3.76 12.58 -24.42
C GLY A 303 -4.75 12.08 -23.39
N SER A 304 -5.25 13.02 -22.60
CA SER A 304 -6.64 13.01 -22.11
C SER A 304 -7.61 12.75 -23.28
N LYS A 305 -8.48 11.75 -23.14
CA LYS A 305 -9.75 11.66 -23.88
C LYS A 305 -10.87 11.37 -22.89
N ASN A 306 -11.47 12.44 -22.38
CA ASN A 306 -12.85 12.40 -21.93
C ASN A 306 -13.72 12.10 -23.16
N ARG A 307 -14.35 10.92 -23.21
CA ARG A 307 -15.47 10.67 -24.11
C ARG A 307 -16.78 10.81 -23.32
N LYS A 308 -17.38 11.97 -23.52
CA LYS A 308 -18.74 12.36 -23.15
C LYS A 308 -19.72 11.60 -24.07
N GLY A 309 -20.78 11.04 -23.48
CA GLY A 309 -22.11 10.93 -24.12
C GLY A 309 -22.38 9.77 -25.09
N SER A 310 -23.21 8.84 -24.62
CA SER A 310 -24.40 8.30 -25.31
C SER A 310 -25.30 7.87 -24.15
N GLY A 311 -26.50 8.43 -23.95
CA GLY A 311 -27.56 8.43 -24.94
C GLY A 311 -28.25 7.08 -24.79
#